data_AF-A0A450X2V0-F1
#
_entry.id   AF-A0A450X2V0-F1
#
_cell.length_a   1.000
_cell.length_b   1.000
_cell.length_c   1.000
_cell.angle_alpha   90.00
_cell.angle_beta   90.00
_cell.angle_gamma   90.00
#
_symmetry.space_group_name_H-M   'P 1'
#
loop_
_entity.id
_entity.type
_entity.pdbx_description
1 polymer ?
#
loop_
_entity_poly.entity_id
_entity_poly.type
_entity_poly.pdbx_seq_one_letter_code
_entity_poly.pdbx_strand_id
1 'polypeptide(L)'
;MKEPDQAAHLIGKLLKYLGEDNVLWGTDCIFYGSPQDQIQAFRTFQISEEFQEKFGYPKITDDIRAKVFGLSSAKIYGIVPERYAQARPTDPIILAKSAYLDQRDPTFRTYGPKTRRDFFKLARGKI
;
A
#
# COMPACT_ATOMS: atom_id res chain seq x y z
N MET A 1 -7.62 7.95 1.39
CA MET A 1 -7.39 9.04 0.41
C MET A 1 -8.33 10.17 0.75
N LYS A 2 -7.83 11.39 1.02
CA LYS A 2 -8.71 12.53 1.32
C LYS A 2 -9.38 13.09 0.06
N GLU A 3 -8.74 12.94 -1.10
CA GLU A 3 -9.19 13.44 -2.39
C GLU A 3 -9.19 12.28 -3.42
N PRO A 4 -10.26 11.47 -3.50
CA PRO A 4 -10.30 10.28 -4.36
C PRO A 4 -10.19 10.62 -5.85
N ASP A 5 -10.74 11.75 -6.30
CA ASP A 5 -10.68 12.17 -7.71
C ASP A 5 -9.27 12.56 -8.14
N GLN A 6 -8.52 13.22 -7.25
CA GLN A 6 -7.10 13.54 -7.49
C GLN A 6 -6.26 12.26 -7.56
N ALA A 7 -6.55 11.28 -6.70
CA ALA A 7 -5.91 9.99 -6.78
C ALA A 7 -6.26 9.23 -8.08
N ALA A 8 -7.51 9.31 -8.54
CA ALA A 8 -7.93 8.73 -9.81
C ALA A 8 -7.15 9.33 -10.98
N HIS A 9 -6.95 10.64 -10.99
CA HIS A 9 -6.11 11.30 -11.98
C HIS A 9 -4.65 10.90 -11.90
N LEU A 10 -4.06 10.85 -10.71
CA LEU A 10 -2.67 10.47 -10.53
C LEU A 10 -2.44 9.02 -10.99
N ILE A 11 -3.16 8.08 -10.40
CA ILE A 11 -3.02 6.64 -10.67
C ILE A 11 -3.42 6.35 -12.12
N GLY A 12 -4.53 6.91 -12.59
CA GLY A 12 -5.02 6.74 -13.95
C GLY A 12 -4.02 7.19 -15.01
N LYS A 13 -3.37 8.34 -14.82
CA LYS A 13 -2.31 8.82 -15.73
C LYS A 13 -1.08 7.91 -15.72
N LEU A 14 -0.64 7.48 -14.54
CA LEU A 14 0.51 6.57 -14.42
C LEU A 14 0.23 5.26 -15.16
N LEU A 15 -0.92 4.63 -14.91
CA LEU A 15 -1.29 3.38 -15.56
C LEU A 15 -1.50 3.55 -17.07
N LYS A 16 -2.15 4.63 -17.51
CA LYS A 16 -2.41 4.89 -18.93
C LYS A 16 -1.14 5.14 -19.74
N TYR A 17 -0.23 5.97 -19.23
CA TYR A 17 0.91 6.45 -20.01
C TYR A 17 2.20 5.68 -19.76
N LEU A 18 2.37 5.10 -18.57
CA LEU A 18 3.56 4.28 -18.25
C LEU A 18 3.27 2.79 -18.41
N GLY A 19 2.01 2.37 -18.32
CA GLY A 19 1.63 0.96 -18.31
C GLY A 19 1.73 0.34 -16.92
N GLU A 20 0.87 -0.65 -16.67
CA GLU A 20 0.74 -1.33 -15.37
C GLU A 20 2.01 -2.04 -14.86
N ASP A 21 2.91 -2.42 -15.77
CA ASP A 21 4.21 -3.05 -15.43
C ASP A 21 5.28 -2.04 -14.98
N ASN A 22 5.03 -0.74 -15.13
CA ASN A 22 6.00 0.33 -14.82
C ASN A 22 5.58 1.22 -13.64
N VAL A 23 4.54 0.82 -12.90
CA VAL A 23 4.07 1.53 -11.70
C VAL A 23 4.38 0.69 -10.47
N LEU A 24 5.06 1.29 -9.49
CA LEU A 24 5.53 0.63 -8.27
C LEU A 24 4.87 1.24 -7.02
N TRP A 25 4.67 0.42 -5.99
CA TRP A 25 4.21 0.88 -4.68
C TRP A 25 5.38 1.31 -3.78
N GLY A 26 5.27 2.52 -3.22
CA GLY A 26 6.20 3.07 -2.23
C GLY A 26 5.41 3.75 -1.10
N THR A 27 5.86 3.58 0.14
CA THR A 27 5.05 3.89 1.33
C THR A 27 5.57 5.02 2.20
N ASP A 28 6.85 5.40 2.06
CA ASP A 28 7.53 6.37 2.94
C ASP A 28 7.32 6.09 4.45
N CYS A 29 7.18 4.81 4.83
CA CYS A 29 6.85 4.39 6.21
C CYS A 29 7.85 4.89 7.26
N ILE A 30 9.10 5.12 6.82
CA ILE A 30 10.18 5.62 7.69
C ILE A 30 9.78 6.96 8.31
N PHE A 31 9.03 7.79 7.58
CA PHE A 31 8.61 9.12 8.03
C PHE A 31 7.20 9.15 8.62
N TYR A 32 6.29 8.31 8.11
CA TYR A 32 4.86 8.43 8.41
C TYR A 32 4.26 7.25 9.18
N GLY A 33 5.09 6.25 9.55
CA GLY A 33 4.65 5.09 10.31
C GLY A 33 4.04 4.00 9.44
N SER A 34 3.15 3.19 10.03
CA SER A 34 2.57 2.03 9.34
C SER A 34 1.77 2.45 8.10
N PRO A 35 2.00 1.81 6.92
CA PRO A 35 1.30 2.13 5.69
C PRO A 35 -0.04 1.43 5.56
N GLN A 36 -0.50 0.73 6.60
CA GLN A 36 -1.62 -0.20 6.52
C GLN A 36 -2.89 0.47 5.97
N ASP A 37 -3.20 1.70 6.42
CA ASP A 37 -4.36 2.44 5.93
C ASP A 37 -4.25 2.80 4.45
N GLN A 38 -3.04 3.08 3.95
CA GLN A 38 -2.79 3.39 2.54
C GLN A 38 -2.97 2.14 1.68
N ILE A 39 -2.45 0.99 2.14
CA ILE A 39 -2.61 -0.30 1.46
C ILE A 39 -4.09 -0.67 1.37
N GLN A 40 -4.84 -0.52 2.46
CA GLN A 40 -6.28 -0.82 2.47
C GLN A 40 -7.05 0.15 1.56
N ALA A 41 -6.72 1.43 1.59
CA ALA A 41 -7.33 2.42 0.72
C ALA A 41 -7.10 2.08 -0.77
N PHE A 42 -5.89 1.68 -1.17
CA PHE A 42 -5.63 1.33 -2.57
C PHE A 42 -6.28 0.00 -2.99
N ARG A 43 -6.38 -0.97 -2.06
CA ARG A 43 -7.09 -2.24 -2.32
C ARG A 43 -8.57 -2.03 -2.64
N THR A 44 -9.23 -1.07 -1.99
CA THR A 44 -10.65 -0.78 -2.21
C THR A 44 -10.89 0.31 -3.26
N PHE A 45 -9.87 1.09 -3.59
CA PHE A 45 -9.97 2.18 -4.57
C PHE A 45 -10.27 1.67 -5.98
N GLN A 46 -11.14 2.40 -6.68
CA GLN A 46 -11.45 2.19 -8.08
C GLN A 46 -11.65 3.54 -8.77
N ILE A 47 -11.17 3.65 -10.01
CA ILE A 47 -11.43 4.82 -10.86
C ILE A 47 -12.89 4.73 -11.32
N SER A 48 -13.67 5.80 -11.15
CA SER A 48 -15.09 5.82 -11.55
C SER A 48 -15.25 5.55 -13.04
N GLU A 49 -16.38 4.97 -13.45
CA GLU A 49 -16.69 4.72 -14.87
C GLU A 49 -16.66 6.03 -15.69
N GLU A 50 -17.18 7.13 -15.12
CA GLU A 50 -17.09 8.46 -15.74
C GLU A 50 -15.64 8.84 -16.07
N PHE A 51 -14.70 8.59 -15.15
CA PHE A 51 -13.30 8.95 -15.37
C PHE A 51 -12.60 7.99 -16.33
N GLN A 52 -13.01 6.71 -16.34
CA GLN A 52 -12.56 5.74 -17.34
C GLN A 52 -12.99 6.20 -18.75
N GLU A 53 -14.25 6.56 -18.93
CA GLU A 53 -14.80 7.02 -20.22
C GLU A 53 -14.19 8.36 -20.67
N LYS A 54 -14.21 9.36 -19.78
CA LYS A 54 -13.80 10.73 -20.10
C LYS A 54 -12.30 10.88 -20.34
N PHE A 55 -11.48 10.14 -19.58
CA PHE A 55 -10.02 10.31 -19.63
C PHE A 55 -9.29 9.08 -20.20
N GLY A 56 -10.00 7.98 -20.47
CA GLY A 56 -9.40 6.73 -20.94
C GLY A 56 -8.51 6.09 -19.88
N TYR A 57 -8.79 6.27 -18.59
CA TYR A 57 -8.06 5.59 -17.53
C TYR A 57 -8.52 4.14 -17.44
N PRO A 58 -7.60 3.19 -17.15
CA PRO A 58 -7.97 1.79 -17.03
C PRO A 58 -8.75 1.55 -15.73
N LYS A 59 -9.70 0.61 -15.78
CA LYS A 59 -10.25 -0.02 -14.57
C LYS A 59 -9.12 -0.70 -13.81
N ILE A 60 -9.02 -0.46 -12.51
CA ILE A 60 -8.02 -1.12 -11.66
C ILE A 60 -8.49 -2.55 -11.40
N THR A 61 -7.83 -3.50 -12.04
CA THR A 61 -8.04 -4.95 -11.86
C THR A 61 -7.20 -5.49 -10.71
N ASP A 62 -7.47 -6.74 -10.32
CA ASP A 62 -6.64 -7.41 -9.30
C ASP A 62 -5.22 -7.70 -9.80
N ASP A 63 -5.06 -7.95 -11.11
CA ASP A 63 -3.75 -8.08 -11.74
C ASP A 63 -2.95 -6.78 -11.68
N ILE A 64 -3.59 -5.63 -11.99
CA ILE A 64 -2.97 -4.31 -11.83
C ILE A 64 -2.57 -4.08 -10.37
N ARG A 65 -3.45 -4.41 -9.42
CA ARG A 65 -3.11 -4.30 -7.98
C ARG A 65 -1.92 -5.18 -7.61
N ALA A 66 -1.87 -6.43 -8.08
CA ALA A 66 -0.75 -7.33 -7.82
C ALA A 66 0.57 -6.81 -8.43
N LYS A 67 0.52 -6.27 -9.65
CA LYS A 67 1.64 -5.59 -10.32
C LYS A 67 2.16 -4.42 -9.49
N VAL A 68 1.29 -3.46 -9.18
CA VAL A 68 1.65 -2.27 -8.41
C VAL A 68 2.20 -2.63 -7.03
N PHE A 69 1.58 -3.56 -6.31
CA PHE A 69 2.02 -3.94 -4.96
C PHE A 69 3.34 -4.72 -4.93
N GLY A 70 3.73 -5.39 -6.01
CA GLY A 70 4.99 -6.13 -5.96
C GLY A 70 5.44 -6.87 -7.20
N LEU A 71 4.56 -7.31 -8.11
CA LEU A 71 5.02 -8.11 -9.26
C LEU A 71 5.87 -7.28 -10.23
N SER A 72 5.60 -5.98 -10.39
CA SER A 72 6.45 -5.08 -11.18
C SER A 72 7.83 -4.91 -10.54
N SER A 73 7.88 -4.71 -9.22
CA SER A 73 9.15 -4.62 -8.46
C SER A 73 9.94 -5.94 -8.47
N ALA A 74 9.25 -7.08 -8.40
CA ALA A 74 9.89 -8.39 -8.39
C ALA A 74 10.75 -8.61 -9.64
N LYS A 75 10.28 -8.17 -10.80
CA LYS A 75 11.04 -8.20 -12.06
C LYS A 75 12.34 -7.39 -11.95
N ILE A 76 12.28 -6.19 -11.38
CA ILE A 76 13.44 -5.30 -11.21
C ILE A 76 14.48 -5.92 -10.28
N TYR A 77 14.04 -6.56 -9.19
CA TYR A 77 14.92 -7.18 -8.21
C TYR A 77 15.34 -8.62 -8.56
N GLY A 78 14.95 -9.16 -9.72
CA GLY A 78 15.24 -10.54 -10.10
C GLY A 78 14.58 -11.59 -9.19
N ILE A 79 13.49 -11.22 -8.51
CA ILE A 79 12.72 -12.09 -7.63
C ILE A 79 11.70 -12.85 -8.48
N VAL A 80 11.66 -14.17 -8.33
CA VAL A 80 10.65 -15.05 -8.94
C VAL A 80 9.68 -15.47 -7.83
N PRO A 81 8.51 -14.82 -7.67
CA PRO A 81 7.61 -15.02 -6.54
C PRO A 81 7.23 -16.48 -6.30
N GLU A 82 7.11 -17.26 -7.37
CA GLU A 82 6.74 -18.69 -7.34
C GLU A 82 7.76 -19.53 -6.58
N ARG A 83 9.04 -19.12 -6.57
CA ARG A 83 10.10 -19.79 -5.79
C ARG A 83 9.91 -19.62 -4.28
N TYR A 84 9.20 -18.58 -3.87
CA TYR A 84 8.95 -18.24 -2.46
C TYR A 84 7.51 -18.55 -2.03
N ALA A 85 6.63 -18.88 -2.98
CA ALA A 85 5.23 -19.22 -2.70
C ALA A 85 5.07 -20.56 -1.96
N GLN A 86 6.10 -21.41 -1.96
CA GLN A 86 6.08 -22.68 -1.23
C GLN A 86 6.26 -22.44 0.27
N ALA A 87 5.14 -22.33 0.98
CA ALA A 87 5.14 -22.29 2.44
C ALA A 87 5.72 -23.59 3.01
N ARG A 88 6.82 -23.48 3.74
CA ARG A 88 7.26 -24.58 4.61
C ARG A 88 6.39 -24.53 5.87
N PRO A 89 5.71 -25.61 6.27
CA PRO A 89 4.86 -25.60 7.46
C PRO A 89 5.57 -25.21 8.75
N THR A 90 6.90 -25.41 8.80
CA THR A 90 7.77 -25.06 9.92
C THR A 90 8.43 -23.68 9.77
N ASP A 91 8.05 -22.88 8.77
CA ASP A 91 8.58 -21.54 8.59
C ASP A 91 8.10 -20.63 9.74
N PRO A 92 9.00 -19.97 10.48
CA PRO A 92 8.63 -19.12 11.61
C PRO A 92 7.70 -17.96 11.21
N ILE A 93 7.81 -17.44 9.97
CA ILE A 93 6.93 -16.38 9.46
C ILE A 93 5.53 -16.93 9.24
N ILE A 94 5.41 -18.14 8.69
CA ILE A 94 4.11 -18.79 8.48
C ILE A 94 3.45 -19.11 9.82
N LEU A 95 4.19 -19.66 10.78
CA LEU A 95 3.67 -19.93 12.12
C LEU A 95 3.19 -18.64 12.81
N ALA A 96 3.99 -17.57 12.75
CA ALA A 96 3.61 -16.27 13.30
C ALA A 96 2.35 -15.70 12.61
N LYS A 97 2.26 -15.83 11.28
CA LYS A 97 1.10 -15.40 10.50
C LYS A 97 -0.15 -16.21 10.87
N SER A 98 -0.06 -17.53 10.99
CA SER A 98 -1.18 -18.39 11.39
C SER A 98 -1.67 -18.04 12.79
N ALA A 99 -0.77 -17.90 13.76
CA ALA A 99 -1.12 -17.48 15.12
C ALA A 99 -1.79 -16.10 15.15
N TYR A 100 -1.32 -15.15 14.33
CA TYR A 100 -1.97 -13.85 14.17
C TYR A 100 -3.36 -13.94 13.52
N LEU A 101 -3.55 -14.84 12.55
CA LEU A 101 -4.84 -15.04 11.89
C LEU A 101 -5.89 -15.66 12.82
N ASP A 102 -5.47 -16.49 13.78
CA ASP A 102 -6.33 -17.06 14.82
C ASP A 102 -6.80 -16.00 15.83
N GLN A 103 -5.98 -14.98 16.09
CA GLN A 103 -6.28 -13.87 17.01
C GLN A 103 -5.97 -12.52 16.35
N ARG A 104 -6.76 -12.13 15.35
CA ARG A 104 -6.53 -10.88 14.61
C ARG A 104 -6.76 -9.66 15.50
N ASP A 105 -5.67 -8.97 15.84
CA ASP A 105 -5.71 -7.64 16.47
C ASP A 105 -4.88 -6.61 15.67
N PRO A 106 -5.39 -6.11 14.53
CA PRO A 106 -4.70 -5.08 13.77
C PRO A 106 -4.74 -3.73 14.50
N THR A 107 -3.58 -3.27 14.99
CA THR A 107 -3.49 -1.93 15.59
C THR A 107 -3.11 -0.88 14.55
N PHE A 108 -3.97 0.10 14.28
CA PHE A 108 -3.65 1.29 13.47
C PHE A 108 -2.93 2.37 14.30
N ARG A 109 -2.11 1.94 15.26
CA ARG A 109 -1.56 2.81 16.28
C ARG A 109 -0.43 3.64 15.70
N THR A 110 -0.72 4.92 15.41
CA THR A 110 0.31 5.91 15.09
C THR A 110 1.07 6.31 16.36
N TYR A 111 2.40 6.29 16.30
CA TYR A 111 3.29 6.75 17.37
C TYR A 111 3.68 8.22 17.17
N GLY A 112 3.99 8.92 18.26
CA GLY A 112 4.42 10.32 18.23
C GLY A 112 3.28 11.35 18.31
N PRO A 113 3.62 12.65 18.29
CA PRO A 113 2.66 13.72 18.46
C PRO A 113 1.73 13.82 17.24
N LYS A 114 0.42 13.66 17.46
CA LYS A 114 -0.59 13.70 16.38
C LYS A 114 -1.14 15.10 16.13
N THR A 115 -0.92 16.02 17.07
CA THR A 115 -1.33 17.41 16.96
C THR A 115 -0.16 18.35 17.23
N ARG A 116 -0.28 19.59 16.76
CA ARG A 116 0.66 20.68 17.08
C ARG A 116 0.83 20.81 18.61
N ARG A 117 -0.26 20.65 19.37
CA ARG A 117 -0.23 20.69 20.84
C ARG A 117 0.60 19.54 21.42
N ASP A 118 0.43 18.33 20.91
CA ASP A 118 1.21 17.16 21.35
C ASP A 118 2.69 17.33 21.04
N PHE A 119 3.02 17.92 19.88
CA PHE A 119 4.39 18.22 19.50
C PHE A 119 5.05 19.16 20.50
N PHE A 120 4.40 20.29 20.82
CA PHE A 120 4.93 21.22 21.82
C PHE A 120 4.93 20.66 23.25
N LYS A 121 4.07 19.70 23.59
CA LYS A 121 4.18 18.97 24.87
C LYS A 121 5.43 18.09 24.89
N LEU A 122 5.66 17.32 23.84
CA LEU A 122 6.83 16.45 23.72
C LEU A 122 8.15 17.25 23.71
N ALA A 123 8.18 18.37 22.98
CA ALA A 123 9.36 19.24 22.88
C ALA A 123 9.70 19.90 24.23
N ARG A 124 8.69 20.23 25.05
CA ARG A 124 8.89 20.82 26.39
C ARG A 124 9.40 19.83 27.43
N GLY A 125 9.20 18.53 27.24
CA GLY A 125 9.66 17.49 28.17
C GLY A 125 11.07 16.96 27.89
N LYS A 126 11.79 17.53 26.90
CA LYS A 126 13.14 17.13 26.50
C LYS A 126 14.22 18.19 26.83
N ILE A 127 13.88 19.18 27.65
CA ILE A 127 14.80 20.17 28.23
C ILE A 127 14.87 19.94 29.73
#